data_AF-A0A7X9BUX0-F1
#
_entry.id   AF-A0A7X9BUX0-F1
#
_cell.length_a   1.000
_cell.length_b   1.000
_cell.length_c   1.000
_cell.angle_alpha   90.00
_cell.angle_beta   90.00
_cell.angle_gamma   90.00
#
_symmetry.space_group_name_H-M   'P 1'
#
loop_
_entity.id
_entity.type
_entity.pdbx_description
1 polymer ?
#
loop_
_entity_poly.entity_id
_entity_poly.type
_entity_poly.pdbx_seq_one_letter_code
_entity_poly.pdbx_strand_id
1 'polypeptide(L)' 'MKQQLEDIRNQALAALNNVSDVRELDALKVEYLGKKGKLTQILKGMGKLSAEERPVVGQIANEVRSALEQGIQSAKERLN' A
#
# COMPACT_ATOMS: atom_id res chain seq x y z
N MET A 1 -4.79 6.59 12.16
CA MET A 1 -3.75 6.05 11.26
C MET A 1 -3.91 4.56 10.97
N LYS A 2 -4.11 3.70 11.99
CA LYS A 2 -4.42 2.27 11.77
C LYS A 2 -5.52 2.03 10.74
N GLN A 3 -6.70 2.63 10.93
CA GLN A 3 -7.82 2.49 9.99
C GLN A 3 -7.44 2.92 8.57
N GLN A 4 -6.72 4.04 8.42
CA GLN A 4 -6.31 4.53 7.10
C GLN A 4 -5.35 3.58 6.38
N LEU A 5 -4.48 2.88 7.13
CA LEU A 5 -3.60 1.85 6.56
C LEU A 5 -4.39 0.64 6.09
N GLU A 6 -5.38 0.19 6.87
CA GLU A 6 -6.28 -0.89 6.50
C GLU A 6 -7.15 -0.51 5.29
N ASP A 7 -7.66 0.71 5.23
CA ASP A 7 -8.43 1.22 4.09
C ASP A 7 -7.57 1.24 2.81
N ILE A 8 -6.33 1.73 2.89
CA ILE A 8 -5.37 1.68 1.78
C ILE A 8 -5.15 0.25 1.32
N ARG A 9 -4.95 -0.68 2.26
CA ARG A 9 -4.76 -2.10 1.95
C ARG A 9 -5.94 -2.64 1.16
N ASN A 10 -7.16 -2.44 1.67
CA ASN A 10 -8.36 -2.97 1.05
C ASN A 10 -8.60 -2.37 -0.34
N GLN A 11 -8.44 -1.05 -0.49
CA GLN A 11 -8.60 -0.37 -1.78
C GLN A 11 -7.56 -0.83 -2.79
N ALA A 12 -6.29 -0.91 -2.39
CA ALA A 12 -5.21 -1.34 -3.27
C ALA A 12 -5.39 -2.79 -3.71
N LEU A 13 -5.71 -3.70 -2.80
CA LEU A 13 -5.95 -5.11 -3.14
C LEU A 13 -7.16 -5.29 -4.06
N ALA A 14 -8.24 -4.53 -3.83
CA ALA A 14 -9.40 -4.54 -4.73
C ALA A 14 -9.04 -4.03 -6.13
N ALA A 15 -8.28 -2.93 -6.23
CA ALA A 15 -7.83 -2.40 -7.50
C ALA A 15 -6.87 -3.37 -8.23
N LEU A 16 -5.92 -3.98 -7.52
CA LEU A 16 -5.00 -4.98 -8.06
C LEU A 16 -5.71 -6.24 -8.53
N ASN A 17 -6.84 -6.62 -7.91
CA ASN A 17 -7.63 -7.75 -8.38
C ASN A 17 -8.32 -7.47 -9.72
N ASN A 18 -8.76 -6.24 -9.94
CA ASN A 18 -9.51 -5.80 -11.13
C ASN A 18 -8.64 -5.27 -12.28
N VAL A 19 -7.33 -5.15 -12.08
CA VAL A 19 -6.41 -4.62 -13.10
C VAL A 19 -6.39 -5.51 -14.34
N SER A 20 -6.46 -4.90 -15.52
CA SER A 20 -6.66 -5.60 -16.78
C SER A 20 -5.48 -5.48 -17.75
N ASP A 21 -4.57 -4.54 -17.50
CA ASP A 21 -3.36 -4.37 -18.28
C ASP A 21 -2.15 -3.88 -17.44
N VAL A 22 -0.97 -3.99 -18.03
CA VAL A 22 0.31 -3.64 -17.37
C VAL A 22 0.42 -2.14 -17.08
N ARG A 23 -0.20 -1.27 -17.88
CA ARG A 23 -0.16 0.19 -17.67
C ARG A 23 -0.99 0.57 -16.45
N GLU A 24 -2.16 -0.02 -16.28
CA GLU A 24 -2.99 0.13 -15.09
C GLU A 24 -2.25 -0.38 -13.84
N LEU A 25 -1.56 -1.52 -13.95
CA LEU A 25 -0.75 -2.06 -12.85
C LEU A 25 0.37 -1.11 -12.42
N ASP A 26 1.10 -0.53 -13.37
CA ASP A 26 2.14 0.45 -13.09
C ASP A 26 1.57 1.74 -12.48
N ALA A 27 0.39 2.18 -12.94
CA ALA A 27 -0.30 3.32 -12.35
C ALA A 27 -0.69 3.06 -10.88
N LEU A 28 -1.26 1.89 -10.58
CA LEU A 28 -1.60 1.48 -9.21
C LEU A 28 -0.35 1.42 -8.32
N LYS A 29 0.76 0.86 -8.82
CA LYS A 29 2.03 0.83 -8.11
C LYS A 29 2.50 2.23 -7.74
N VAL A 30 2.43 3.19 -8.66
CA VAL A 30 2.79 4.60 -8.40
C VAL A 30 1.83 5.26 -7.42
N GLU A 31 0.52 5.03 -7.57
CA GLU A 31 -0.53 5.62 -6.73
C GLU A 31 -0.40 5.21 -5.27
N TYR A 32 -0.10 3.93 -4.99
CA TYR A 32 -0.04 3.43 -3.62
C TYR A 32 1.37 3.46 -3.02
N LEU A 33 2.37 2.95 -3.76
CA LEU A 33 3.75 2.76 -3.27
C LEU A 33 4.74 3.83 -3.75
N GLY A 34 4.35 4.70 -4.68
CA GLY A 34 5.24 5.74 -5.22
C GLY A 34 5.72 6.74 -4.16
N LYS A 35 6.69 7.59 -4.53
CA LYS A 35 7.27 8.63 -3.64
C LYS A 35 6.22 9.62 -3.08
N LYS A 36 5.13 9.82 -3.83
CA LYS A 36 3.96 10.61 -3.45
C LYS A 36 2.71 9.75 -3.23
N GLY A 37 2.85 8.42 -3.25
CA GLY A 37 1.73 7.49 -3.16
C GLY A 37 1.07 7.50 -1.79
N LYS A 38 -0.17 7.01 -1.75
CA LYS A 38 -1.04 7.05 -0.55
C LYS A 38 -0.35 6.46 0.69
N LEU A 39 0.29 5.29 0.56
CA LEU A 39 0.99 4.65 1.69
C LEU A 39 2.19 5.49 2.16
N THR A 40 2.99 5.98 1.21
CA THR A 40 4.16 6.83 1.51
C THR A 40 3.77 8.13 2.21
N GLN A 41 2.64 8.74 1.85
CA GLN A 41 2.14 9.95 2.51
C GLN A 41 1.72 9.68 3.96
N ILE A 42 1.01 8.57 4.22
CA ILE A 42 0.66 8.17 5.59
C ILE A 42 1.92 7.93 6.41
N LEU A 43 2.91 7.25 5.83
CA LEU A 43 4.15 6.92 6.51
C LEU A 43 4.98 8.16 6.91
N LYS A 44 4.95 9.23 6.11
CA LYS A 44 5.56 10.51 6.48
C LYS A 44 4.88 11.15 7.70
N GLY A 45 3.59 10.86 7.90
CA GLY A 45 2.83 11.29 9.07
C GLY A 45 3.22 10.60 10.38
N MET A 46 3.91 9.44 10.34
CA MET A 46 4.23 8.67 11.55
C MET A 46 5.17 9.39 12.52
N GLY A 47 5.91 10.40 12.06
CA GLY A 47 6.77 11.22 12.94
C GLY A 47 6.00 11.89 14.07
N LYS A 48 4.68 12.06 13.93
CA LYS A 48 3.79 12.68 14.94
C LYS A 48 3.26 11.71 15.99
N LEU A 49 3.48 10.40 15.83
CA LEU A 49 3.03 9.39 16.78
C LEU A 49 3.85 9.42 18.08
N SER A 50 3.20 9.02 19.18
CA SER A 50 3.85 8.73 20.46
C SER A 50 4.81 7.54 20.35
N ALA A 51 5.73 7.41 21.31
CA ALA A 51 6.70 6.31 21.34
C ALA A 51 6.03 4.93 21.43
N GLU A 52 4.87 4.85 22.08
CA GLU A 52 4.10 3.62 22.29
C GLU A 52 3.30 3.22 21.04
N GLU A 53 2.76 4.19 20.30
CA GLU A 53 1.97 3.93 19.08
C GLU A 53 2.85 3.63 17.85
N ARG A 54 4.06 4.22 17.78
CA ARG A 54 4.99 4.03 16.66
C ARG A 54 5.26 2.56 16.30
N PRO A 55 5.62 1.66 17.22
CA PRO A 55 5.91 0.28 16.89
C PRO A 55 4.68 -0.45 16.34
N VAL A 56 3.50 -0.26 16.97
CA VAL A 56 2.25 -0.90 16.55
C VAL A 56 1.86 -0.45 15.15
N VAL A 57 1.86 0.86 14.89
CA VAL A 57 1.46 1.37 13.57
C VAL A 57 2.54 1.11 12.51
N GLY A 58 3.82 1.13 12.89
CA GLY A 58 4.92 0.78 12.01
C GLY A 58 4.84 -0.66 11.52
N GLN A 59 4.48 -1.60 12.40
CA GLN A 59 4.23 -2.98 12.02
C GLN A 59 3.10 -3.09 10.99
N ILE A 60 1.94 -2.48 11.29
CA ILE A 60 0.78 -2.50 10.38
C ILE A 60 1.13 -1.89 9.03
N ALA A 61 1.90 -0.80 9.00
CA ALA A 61 2.29 -0.16 7.76
C ALA A 61 3.26 -1.02 6.93
N ASN A 62 4.14 -1.79 7.58
CA ASN A 62 5.00 -2.75 6.92
C ASN A 62 4.21 -3.95 6.37
N GLU A 63 3.24 -4.47 7.13
CA GLU A 63 2.32 -5.52 6.68
C GLU A 63 1.52 -5.07 5.45
N VAL A 64 0.99 -3.85 5.49
CA VAL A 64 0.26 -3.25 4.36
C VAL A 64 1.19 -3.10 3.15
N ARG A 65 2.41 -2.57 3.32
CA ARG A 65 3.38 -2.49 2.23
C ARG A 65 3.63 -3.85 1.59
N SER A 66 3.92 -4.86 2.40
CA SER A 66 4.21 -6.21 1.91
C SER A 66 3.02 -6.81 1.16
N ALA A 67 1.80 -6.64 1.68
CA ALA A 67 0.59 -7.10 1.00
C ALA A 67 0.40 -6.44 -0.38
N LEU A 68 0.71 -5.14 -0.49
CA LEU A 68 0.63 -4.41 -1.76
C LEU A 68 1.69 -4.88 -2.75
N GLU A 69 2.94 -5.06 -2.30
CA GLU A 69 4.04 -5.57 -3.13
C GLU A 69 3.74 -6.97 -3.66
N GLN A 70 3.23 -7.86 -2.80
CA GLN A 70 2.78 -9.20 -3.19
C GLN A 70 1.62 -9.13 -4.18
N GLY A 71 0.60 -8.31 -3.91
CA GLY A 71 -0.54 -8.15 -4.82
C GLY A 71 -0.13 -7.62 -6.20
N ILE A 72 0.82 -6.69 -6.27
CA ILE A 72 1.38 -6.18 -7.52
C ILE A 72 2.12 -7.29 -8.27
N GLN A 73 2.94 -8.08 -7.57
CA GLN A 73 3.67 -9.18 -8.17
C GLN A 73 2.72 -10.24 -8.74
N SER A 74 1.71 -10.65 -7.98
CA SER A 74 0.68 -11.60 -8.44
C SER A 74 -0.14 -11.05 -9.61
N ALA A 75 -0.49 -9.77 -9.60
CA ALA A 75 -1.16 -9.13 -10.74
C ALA A 75 -0.27 -9.10 -11.98
N LYS A 76 1.02 -8.82 -11.82
CA LYS A 76 2.00 -8.85 -12.91
C LYS A 76 2.11 -10.22 -13.56
N GLU A 77 2.12 -11.28 -12.74
CA GLU A 77 2.16 -12.66 -13.23
C GLU A 77 0.89 -13.06 -13.98
N ARG A 78 -0.28 -12.53 -13.60
CA ARG A 78 -1.54 -12.77 -14.32
C ARG A 78 -1.64 -12.03 -15.67
N LEU A 79 -0.92 -10.91 -15.81
CA LEU A 79 -0.97 -10.03 -16.98
C LEU A 79 0.13 -10.30 -18.01
N ASN A 80 1.10 -11.15 -17.67
CA ASN A 80 2.17 -11.61 -18.56
C ASN A 80 1.78 -12.92 -19.26
#